data_AF-A0AAD1KWJ6-F1
#
_entry.id   AF-A0AAD1KWJ6-F1
#
_cell.length_a   1.000
_cell.length_b   1.000
_cell.length_c   1.000
_cell.angle_alpha   90.00
_cell.angle_beta   90.00
_cell.angle_gamma   90.00
#
_symmetry.space_group_name_H-M   'P 1'
#
loop_
_entity.id
_entity.type
_entity.pdbx_description
1 polymer ?
#
loop_
_entity_poly.entity_id
_entity_poly.type
_entity_poly.pdbx_seq_one_letter_code
_entity_poly.pdbx_strand_id
1 'polypeptide(L)'
;MRESPTAKGDPPEKDPLDGKLLLTYSEAAKALGLGRTTIYRLVKAGRLKVVHPTPRSARITRESLEAFLRSLEEEARPEGAGRSVVDRAREVLRRFGL
;
A
#
# COMPACT_ATOMS: atom_id res chain seq x y z
N MET A 1 -30.75 -32.37 -17.82
CA MET A 1 -29.46 -31.65 -17.87
C MET A 1 -29.78 -30.16 -17.86
N ARG A 2 -29.80 -29.53 -16.69
CA ARG A 2 -30.05 -28.09 -16.56
C ARG A 2 -28.67 -27.45 -16.36
N GLU A 3 -28.21 -26.71 -17.34
CA GLU A 3 -27.02 -25.88 -17.17
C GLU A 3 -27.41 -24.71 -16.26
N SER A 4 -26.86 -24.70 -15.06
CA SER A 4 -26.94 -23.56 -14.16
C SER A 4 -25.97 -22.48 -14.68
N PRO A 5 -26.43 -21.25 -14.95
CA PRO A 5 -25.53 -20.16 -15.28
C PRO A 5 -24.82 -19.75 -14.00
N THR A 6 -23.57 -20.17 -13.83
CA THR A 6 -22.76 -19.72 -12.70
C THR A 6 -22.56 -18.22 -12.80
N ALA A 7 -22.58 -17.61 -11.62
CA ALA A 7 -22.54 -16.18 -11.38
C ALA A 7 -21.51 -15.46 -12.25
N LYS A 8 -21.94 -14.33 -12.82
CA LYS A 8 -21.06 -13.29 -13.37
C LYS A 8 -20.26 -12.73 -12.17
N GLY A 9 -19.14 -13.37 -11.86
CA GLY A 9 -18.23 -12.94 -10.81
C GLY A 9 -17.83 -11.49 -11.04
N ASP A 10 -17.68 -10.74 -9.95
CA ASP A 10 -17.12 -9.39 -10.01
C ASP A 10 -15.90 -9.39 -10.93
N PRO A 11 -15.79 -8.39 -11.84
CA PRO A 11 -14.62 -8.31 -12.71
C PRO A 11 -13.38 -8.36 -11.82
N PRO A 12 -12.35 -9.15 -12.18
CA PRO A 12 -11.15 -9.27 -11.35
C PRO A 12 -10.66 -7.87 -11.04
N GLU A 13 -10.60 -7.54 -9.75
CA GLU A 13 -10.18 -6.27 -9.22
C GLU A 13 -8.88 -5.89 -9.94
N LYS A 14 -8.99 -4.94 -10.87
CA LYS A 14 -7.96 -4.72 -11.88
C LYS A 14 -6.69 -4.25 -11.18
N ASP A 15 -5.63 -5.05 -11.24
CA ASP A 15 -4.34 -4.68 -10.65
C ASP A 15 -3.93 -3.28 -11.15
N PRO A 16 -3.76 -2.29 -10.26
CA PRO A 16 -3.47 -0.91 -10.65
C PRO A 16 -2.14 -0.77 -11.40
N LEU A 17 -1.29 -1.79 -11.36
CA LEU A 17 0.01 -1.84 -12.03
C LEU A 17 0.03 -2.79 -13.25
N ASP A 18 -1.13 -3.30 -13.67
CA ASP A 18 -1.32 -4.19 -14.83
C ASP A 18 -0.31 -5.38 -14.85
N GLY A 19 -0.07 -6.02 -13.69
CA GLY A 19 0.82 -7.17 -13.56
C GLY A 19 2.33 -6.85 -13.61
N LYS A 20 2.73 -5.58 -13.72
CA LYS A 20 4.16 -5.21 -13.82
C LYS A 20 4.92 -5.47 -12.51
N LEU A 21 6.06 -6.13 -12.59
CA LEU A 21 6.96 -6.34 -11.44
C LEU A 21 7.98 -5.21 -11.29
N LEU A 22 8.34 -4.56 -12.40
CA LEU A 22 9.35 -3.53 -12.47
C LEU A 22 8.77 -2.27 -13.08
N LEU A 23 8.88 -1.16 -12.35
CA LEU A 23 8.33 0.13 -12.72
C LEU A 23 9.44 1.10 -13.09
N THR A 24 9.22 1.88 -14.13
CA THR A 24 10.00 3.11 -14.35
C THR A 24 9.69 4.14 -13.26
N TYR A 25 10.53 5.16 -13.12
CA TYR A 25 10.25 6.29 -12.23
C TYR A 25 8.92 6.96 -12.52
N SER A 26 8.55 7.08 -13.80
CA SER A 26 7.28 7.67 -14.21
C SER A 26 6.08 6.80 -13.85
N GLU A 27 6.21 5.48 -13.94
CA GLU A 27 5.14 4.56 -13.52
C GLU A 27 5.00 4.53 -12.00
N ALA A 28 6.11 4.49 -11.26
CA ALA A 28 6.07 4.60 -9.80
C ALA A 28 5.46 5.93 -9.32
N ALA A 29 5.77 7.03 -10.01
CA ALA A 29 5.16 8.33 -9.77
C ALA A 29 3.63 8.29 -9.94
N LYS A 30 3.14 7.70 -11.04
CA LYS A 30 1.72 7.52 -11.28
C LYS A 30 1.06 6.62 -10.24
N ALA A 31 1.69 5.49 -9.92
CA ALA A 31 1.19 4.52 -8.95
C ALA A 31 1.00 5.12 -7.56
N LEU A 32 1.93 5.97 -7.11
CA LEU A 32 1.85 6.64 -5.80
C LEU A 32 1.09 7.98 -5.84
N GLY A 33 0.66 8.45 -7.01
CA GLY A 33 0.05 9.77 -7.16
C GLY A 33 1.00 10.95 -6.88
N LEU A 34 2.31 10.76 -7.09
CA LEU A 34 3.36 11.74 -6.76
C LEU A 34 4.08 12.27 -8.01
N GLY A 35 4.74 13.42 -7.88
CA GLY A 35 5.63 13.93 -8.92
C GLY A 35 6.93 13.13 -9.04
N ARG A 36 7.51 13.06 -10.26
CA ARG A 36 8.80 12.35 -10.51
C ARG A 36 9.93 12.84 -9.60
N THR A 37 10.00 14.13 -9.31
CA THR A 37 10.99 14.71 -8.40
C THR A 37 10.89 14.11 -7.00
N THR A 38 9.68 13.86 -6.52
CA THR A 38 9.45 13.21 -5.22
C THR A 38 9.94 11.76 -5.24
N ILE A 39 9.68 11.02 -6.32
CA ILE A 39 10.21 9.66 -6.47
C ILE A 39 11.74 9.65 -6.44
N TYR A 40 12.41 10.58 -7.13
CA TYR A 40 13.87 10.70 -7.06
C TYR A 40 14.37 10.97 -5.64
N ARG A 41 13.68 11.82 -4.87
CA ARG A 41 14.03 12.06 -3.46
C ARG A 41 13.85 10.82 -2.60
N LEU A 42 12.76 10.07 -2.78
CA LEU A 42 12.51 8.83 -2.06
C LEU A 42 13.57 7.76 -2.36
N VAL A 43 13.96 7.61 -3.62
CA VAL A 43 15.06 6.73 -4.01
C VAL A 43 16.38 7.19 -3.38
N LYS A 44 16.70 8.49 -3.46
CA LYS A 44 17.93 9.05 -2.87
C LYS A 44 17.96 8.87 -1.35
N ALA A 45 16.81 8.92 -0.71
CA ALA A 45 16.64 8.66 0.73
C ALA A 45 16.62 7.16 1.08
N GLY A 46 16.74 6.25 0.11
CA GLY A 46 16.71 4.80 0.33
C GLY A 46 15.33 4.24 0.66
N ARG A 47 14.25 5.04 0.56
CA ARG A 47 12.86 4.62 0.84
C ARG A 47 12.28 3.74 -0.27
N LEU A 48 12.85 3.80 -1.48
CA LEU A 48 12.47 2.96 -2.62
C LEU A 48 13.70 2.25 -3.19
N LYS A 49 13.58 0.93 -3.38
CA LYS A 49 14.63 0.08 -3.93
C LYS A 49 14.69 0.19 -5.45
N VAL A 50 15.87 0.53 -5.96
CA VAL A 50 16.16 0.55 -7.39
C VAL A 50 16.99 -0.67 -7.79
N VAL A 51 16.58 -1.32 -8.88
CA VAL A 51 17.29 -2.42 -9.52
C VAL A 51 17.63 -2.06 -10.96
N HIS A 52 18.64 -2.71 -11.53
CA HIS A 52 19.09 -2.49 -12.90
C HIS A 52 19.08 -3.82 -13.67
N PRO A 53 17.96 -4.23 -14.28
CA PRO A 53 17.88 -5.49 -15.03
C PRO A 53 18.82 -5.53 -16.24
N THR A 54 19.13 -4.36 -16.81
CA THR A 54 20.14 -4.18 -17.85
C THR A 54 20.97 -2.93 -17.55
N PRO A 55 22.18 -2.80 -18.12
CA PRO A 55 22.98 -1.59 -17.95
C PRO A 55 22.20 -0.33 -18.37
N ARG A 56 22.18 0.68 -17.51
CA ARG A 56 21.46 1.97 -17.66
C ARG A 56 19.93 1.91 -17.56
N SER A 57 19.33 0.77 -17.21
CA SER A 57 17.87 0.65 -17.05
C SER A 57 17.47 0.58 -15.58
N ALA A 58 17.39 1.73 -14.91
CA ALA A 58 16.90 1.79 -13.54
C ALA A 58 15.39 1.47 -13.46
N ARG A 59 15.01 0.58 -12.55
CA ARG A 59 13.61 0.21 -12.25
C ARG A 59 13.39 0.18 -10.75
N ILE A 60 12.18 0.50 -10.32
CA ILE A 60 11.72 0.35 -8.95
C ILE A 60 10.87 -0.91 -8.90
N THR A 61 11.10 -1.79 -7.93
CA THR A 61 10.33 -3.04 -7.85
C THR A 61 8.94 -2.79 -7.26
N ARG A 62 7.95 -3.58 -7.69
CA ARG A 62 6.60 -3.54 -7.11
C ARG A 62 6.65 -3.74 -5.59
N GLU A 63 7.39 -4.73 -5.12
CA GLU A 63 7.46 -5.06 -3.70
C GLU A 63 7.98 -3.87 -2.88
N SER A 64 8.86 -3.05 -3.46
CA SER A 64 9.35 -1.84 -2.81
C SER A 64 8.29 -0.75 -2.69
N LEU A 65 7.41 -0.58 -3.67
CA LEU A 65 6.29 0.37 -3.57
C LEU A 65 5.30 -0.09 -2.50
N GLU A 66 4.97 -1.37 -2.50
CA GLU A 66 4.05 -1.96 -1.52
C GLU A 66 4.64 -1.90 -0.10
N ALA A 67 5.95 -2.16 0.05
CA ALA A 67 6.64 -2.01 1.34
C ALA A 67 6.64 -0.55 1.81
N PHE A 68 6.82 0.40 0.88
CA PHE A 68 6.73 1.82 1.20
C PHE A 68 5.32 2.18 1.67
N LEU A 69 4.26 1.70 1.00
CA LEU A 69 2.87 1.91 1.43
C LEU A 69 2.63 1.37 2.84
N ARG A 70 3.03 0.12 3.12
CA ARG A 70 2.92 -0.48 4.46
C ARG A 70 3.65 0.36 5.52
N SER A 71 4.84 0.88 5.22
CA SER A 71 5.54 1.77 6.15
C SER A 71 4.77 3.05 6.46
N LEU A 72 4.09 3.63 5.46
CA LEU A 72 3.25 4.81 5.68
C LEU A 72 2.01 4.48 6.52
N GLU A 73 1.41 3.32 6.33
CA GLU A 73 0.27 2.85 7.13
C GLU A 73 0.67 2.61 8.59
N GLU A 74 1.86 2.05 8.83
CA GLU A 74 2.43 1.87 10.17
C GLU A 74 2.75 3.22 10.84
N GLU A 75 3.40 4.14 10.13
CA GLU A 75 3.70 5.50 10.61
C GLU A 75 2.41 6.30 10.90
N ALA A 76 1.38 6.14 10.07
CA ALA A 76 0.10 6.82 10.22
C ALA A 76 -0.78 6.21 11.32
N ARG A 77 -0.48 4.98 11.77
CA ARG A 77 -1.19 4.37 12.88
C ARG A 77 -0.88 5.19 14.13
N PRO A 78 -1.87 5.88 14.73
CA PRO A 78 -1.59 6.71 15.88
C PRO A 78 -1.06 5.81 17.00
N GLU A 79 0.12 6.14 17.52
CA GLU A 79 0.63 5.56 18.76
C GLU A 79 -0.43 5.79 19.85
N GLY A 80 -1.24 4.76 20.13
CA GLY A 80 -2.40 4.88 21.00
C GLY A 80 -3.67 4.13 20.55
N ALA A 81 -3.76 3.63 19.32
CA ALA A 81 -4.88 2.77 18.89
C ALA A 81 -4.87 1.34 19.53
N GLY A 82 -4.20 1.18 20.68
CA GLY A 82 -4.19 -0.01 21.53
C GLY A 82 -5.15 0.04 22.72
N ARG A 83 -5.76 1.19 23.05
CA ARG A 83 -6.98 1.30 23.86
C ARG A 83 -7.71 2.54 23.39
N SER A 84 -8.76 2.38 22.60
CA SER A 84 -9.55 3.52 22.15
C SER A 84 -10.10 4.30 23.35
N VAL A 85 -10.40 5.58 23.18
CA VAL A 85 -11.16 6.36 24.17
C VAL A 85 -12.45 5.62 24.56
N VAL A 86 -13.00 4.86 23.61
CA VAL A 86 -14.16 3.97 23.79
C VAL A 86 -13.83 2.80 24.71
N ASP A 87 -12.65 2.17 24.60
CA ASP A 87 -12.20 1.10 25.50
C ASP A 87 -11.99 1.61 26.92
N ARG A 88 -11.41 2.80 27.06
CA ARG A 88 -11.25 3.46 28.36
C ARG A 88 -12.59 3.84 28.97
N ALA A 89 -13.53 4.35 28.17
CA ALA A 89 -14.90 4.63 28.60
C ALA A 89 -15.61 3.33 29.02
N ARG A 90 -15.44 2.23 28.28
CA ARG A 90 -15.99 0.90 28.64
C ARG A 90 -15.41 0.35 29.93
N GLU A 91 -14.13 0.59 30.20
CA GLU A 91 -13.46 0.19 31.43
C GLU A 91 -13.96 1.03 32.62
N VAL A 92 -14.13 2.33 32.42
CA VAL A 92 -14.70 3.25 33.43
C VAL A 92 -16.15 2.87 33.73
N LEU A 93 -17.00 2.68 32.71
CA LEU A 93 -18.40 2.31 32.90
C LEU A 93 -18.53 0.94 33.61
N ARG A 94 -17.71 -0.05 33.23
CA ARG A 94 -17.66 -1.34 33.94
C ARG A 94 -17.20 -1.22 35.39
N ARG A 95 -16.26 -0.32 35.69
CA ARG A 95 -15.79 -0.05 37.05
C ARG A 95 -16.84 0.65 37.91
N PHE A 96 -17.72 1.45 37.31
CA PHE A 96 -18.81 2.15 37.98
C PHE A 96 -20.17 1.43 37.90
N GLY A 97 -20.24 0.27 37.23
CA GLY A 97 -21.44 -0.57 37.18
C GLY A 97 -22.60 0.00 36.35
N LEU A 98 -22.31 0.82 35.34
CA LEU A 98 -23.27 1.43 34.42
C LEU A 98 -23.33 0.71 33.06
#